data_AF-A0A367YCT2-F1
#
_entry.id   AF-A0A367YCT2-F1
#
_cell.length_a   1.000
_cell.length_b   1.000
_cell.length_c   1.000
_cell.angle_alpha   90.00
_cell.angle_beta   90.00
_cell.angle_gamma   90.00
#
_symmetry.space_group_name_H-M   'P 1'
#
loop_
_entity.id
_entity.type
_entity.pdbx_description
1 polymer ?
#
loop_
_entity_poly.entity_id
_entity_poly.type
_entity_poly.pdbx_seq_one_letter_code
_entity_poly.pdbx_strand_id
1 'polypeptide(L)'
;MVDSTDHDKSSAVGPKGITFSGATFIVPETHDMVKTLFDPTIKKLSYNFGIGWLLQHQSNDHLLVQWATKYKLFDAENKGLLARLVQGEIKSQRGEGYDINAYPIEFNTWLIFRKFVDLILMLDFTTFICVVYACCIDNDYQFVKNQPGWLTASRIVGGSILILFNYWVKVNAHNTIKDYAWYWGDFFFRQINNEELIFDGVFEMFPHPMYSVGYVGYYGFALISKSYIVLLIAIFGHFLQMIFLHYIENPHIDKIYGPSKNEINLIKILKLKDLKNFDNLKPLVGLLNFNWMRASDVVNLVLSITYGLIIPIFAKSLKLLFILTVATKLFESLSINILLVLQSYSKFVTKWSLSNDIPIEKSLNNWAVLYNSLINLTYSSLFGLNVGYFLQGTSSYLVSDYFYLRLFLGLCLIYTQSWINLSIIDLIGYFGWFYGDFFIPKSQSSIKHLTKAGVYRYLNNPEQIFGVCGVMGVFLIHPTVENLTCCILWMVNNFVRINFIEKIHMVRIYGEKEVNRDSGVTKLSRST
;
A
#
# COMPACT_ATOMS: atom_id res chain seq x y z
N MET A 1 -17.73 48.50 -50.36
CA MET A 1 -16.45 47.91 -49.92
C MET A 1 -16.71 47.24 -48.59
N VAL A 2 -16.44 45.94 -48.54
CA VAL A 2 -16.81 45.02 -47.47
C VAL A 2 -15.96 45.29 -46.23
N ASP A 3 -16.66 45.33 -45.10
CA ASP A 3 -16.13 45.36 -43.74
C ASP A 3 -15.64 43.96 -43.34
N SER A 4 -14.62 43.89 -42.47
CA SER A 4 -14.11 42.73 -41.69
C SER A 4 -12.59 42.55 -41.76
N THR A 5 -11.94 42.62 -40.61
CA THR A 5 -10.94 41.64 -40.16
C THR A 5 -10.82 41.72 -38.64
N ASP A 6 -11.69 40.94 -38.02
CA ASP A 6 -11.53 40.42 -36.67
C ASP A 6 -10.44 39.33 -36.68
N HIS A 7 -9.89 39.07 -35.50
CA HIS A 7 -9.02 37.94 -35.12
C HIS A 7 -7.51 38.02 -35.40
N ASP A 8 -6.76 38.31 -34.33
CA ASP A 8 -5.71 37.39 -33.91
C ASP A 8 -5.65 37.31 -32.37
N LYS A 9 -6.65 36.63 -31.78
CA LYS A 9 -6.50 36.08 -30.42
C LYS A 9 -5.68 34.81 -30.58
N SER A 10 -4.38 34.89 -30.28
CA SER A 10 -3.53 33.72 -30.13
C SER A 10 -4.24 32.69 -29.24
N SER A 11 -4.58 31.55 -29.81
CA SER A 11 -5.10 30.40 -29.07
C SER A 11 -4.03 29.96 -28.07
N ALA A 12 -4.16 30.39 -26.81
CA ALA A 12 -3.28 29.94 -25.75
C ALA A 12 -3.38 28.41 -25.65
N VAL A 13 -2.33 27.72 -26.10
CA VAL A 13 -2.23 26.27 -26.05
C VAL A 13 -1.86 25.90 -24.62
N GLY A 14 -2.83 25.38 -23.85
CA GLY A 14 -2.62 24.97 -22.47
C GLY A 14 -3.79 24.12 -21.94
N PRO A 15 -3.59 23.39 -20.83
CA PRO A 15 -4.64 22.54 -20.25
C PRO A 15 -5.86 23.39 -19.85
N LYS A 16 -7.06 22.95 -20.22
CA LYS A 16 -8.31 23.63 -19.86
C LYS A 16 -8.75 23.23 -18.45
N GLY A 17 -9.04 24.20 -17.60
CA GLY A 17 -9.65 24.02 -16.28
C GLY A 17 -11.15 24.26 -16.30
N ILE A 18 -11.88 23.62 -15.38
CA ILE A 18 -13.30 23.85 -15.09
C ILE A 18 -13.49 24.01 -13.58
N THR A 19 -14.12 25.11 -13.17
CA THR A 19 -14.48 25.36 -11.76
C THR A 19 -15.66 24.46 -11.34
N PHE A 20 -15.90 24.34 -10.04
CA PHE A 20 -17.08 23.61 -9.54
C PHE A 20 -18.41 24.28 -9.93
N SER A 21 -18.39 25.58 -10.22
CA SER A 21 -19.51 26.35 -10.78
C SER A 21 -19.70 26.16 -12.30
N GLY A 22 -18.78 25.46 -12.98
CA GLY A 22 -18.86 25.15 -14.41
C GLY A 22 -18.17 26.15 -15.34
N ALA A 23 -17.47 27.16 -14.81
CA ALA A 23 -16.72 28.11 -15.62
C ALA A 23 -15.44 27.46 -16.16
N THR A 24 -15.12 27.66 -17.45
CA THR A 24 -13.94 27.08 -18.09
C THR A 24 -12.86 28.13 -18.34
N PHE A 25 -11.58 27.77 -18.16
CA PHE A 25 -10.44 28.67 -18.34
C PHE A 25 -9.21 27.91 -18.83
N ILE A 26 -8.18 28.61 -19.31
CA ILE A 26 -6.90 28.00 -19.69
C ILE A 26 -5.96 28.12 -18.49
N VAL A 27 -5.48 26.99 -17.98
CA VAL A 27 -4.60 26.94 -16.80
C VAL A 27 -3.20 27.43 -17.20
N PRO A 28 -2.71 28.53 -16.62
CA PRO A 28 -1.37 29.03 -16.91
C PRO A 28 -0.29 28.06 -16.43
N GLU A 29 0.78 27.87 -17.21
CA GLU A 29 1.95 27.12 -16.77
C GLU A 29 2.56 27.76 -15.52
N THR A 30 2.92 26.95 -14.55
CA THR A 30 3.57 27.34 -13.31
C THR A 30 5.05 26.98 -13.40
N HIS A 31 5.94 27.94 -13.12
CA HIS A 31 7.38 27.69 -13.08
C HIS A 31 7.87 27.53 -11.64
N ASP A 32 8.91 26.72 -11.49
CA ASP A 32 9.51 26.34 -10.22
C ASP A 32 10.29 27.53 -9.61
N MET A 33 9.88 27.93 -8.41
CA MET A 33 10.38 29.11 -7.71
C MET A 33 11.05 28.65 -6.40
N VAL A 34 12.20 27.98 -6.52
CA VAL A 34 13.01 27.49 -5.38
C VAL A 34 13.79 28.61 -4.66
N LYS A 35 13.55 29.88 -4.99
CA LYS A 35 14.18 30.99 -4.27
C LYS A 35 13.12 31.88 -3.68
N THR A 36 12.98 31.77 -2.36
CA THR A 36 12.71 32.84 -1.37
C THR A 36 11.91 32.22 -0.25
N LEU A 37 12.51 31.65 0.80
CA LEU A 37 11.76 31.20 1.99
C LEU A 37 12.69 30.71 3.11
N PHE A 38 13.10 31.62 4.01
CA PHE A 38 13.66 31.26 5.31
C PHE A 38 13.06 32.17 6.40
N ASP A 39 12.07 31.66 7.15
CA ASP A 39 11.66 32.21 8.45
C ASP A 39 11.35 31.04 9.42
N PRO A 40 12.09 30.89 10.54
CA PRO A 40 12.00 29.74 11.43
C PRO A 40 10.94 29.83 12.54
N THR A 41 9.94 30.71 12.46
CA THR A 41 9.03 30.99 13.59
C THR A 41 7.71 30.21 13.67
N ILE A 42 7.37 29.33 12.71
CA ILE A 42 6.07 28.63 12.69
C ILE A 42 6.18 27.20 13.26
N LYS A 43 5.43 26.93 14.34
CA LYS A 43 5.45 25.65 15.08
C LYS A 43 4.52 24.59 14.46
N LYS A 44 4.90 23.34 14.72
CA LYS A 44 4.53 22.09 14.01
C LYS A 44 3.34 21.37 14.64
N LEU A 45 2.23 21.37 13.90
CA LEU A 45 1.20 20.33 13.84
C LEU A 45 0.36 20.46 12.54
N SER A 46 0.80 21.34 11.63
CA SER A 46 0.02 21.95 10.56
C SER A 46 0.07 21.19 9.25
N TYR A 47 1.03 20.28 9.04
CA TYR A 47 1.16 19.56 7.78
C TYR A 47 0.02 18.54 7.60
N ASN A 48 0.11 17.35 8.18
CA ASN A 48 -0.90 16.32 7.95
C ASN A 48 -2.29 16.69 8.51
N PHE A 49 -2.36 17.30 9.70
CA PHE A 49 -3.64 17.68 10.30
C PHE A 49 -4.16 19.02 9.78
N GLY A 50 -3.32 20.05 9.71
CA GLY A 50 -3.74 21.39 9.26
C GLY A 50 -4.09 21.42 7.78
N ILE A 51 -3.21 20.94 6.89
CA ILE A 51 -3.51 20.82 5.45
C ILE A 51 -4.66 19.85 5.25
N GLY A 52 -4.66 18.70 5.95
CA GLY A 52 -5.76 17.73 5.90
C GLY A 52 -7.12 18.34 6.23
N TRP A 53 -7.21 19.13 7.31
CA TRP A 53 -8.42 19.83 7.70
C TRP A 53 -8.86 20.87 6.65
N LEU A 54 -7.92 21.68 6.15
CA LEU A 54 -8.19 22.69 5.10
C LEU A 54 -8.70 22.03 3.83
N LEU A 55 -8.05 20.95 3.38
CA LEU A 55 -8.44 20.21 2.18
C LEU A 55 -9.78 19.49 2.36
N GLN A 56 -10.03 18.88 3.52
CA GLN A 56 -11.32 18.23 3.80
C GLN A 56 -12.49 19.21 3.70
N HIS A 57 -12.35 20.40 4.29
CA HIS A 57 -13.37 21.44 4.20
C HIS A 57 -13.41 22.13 2.84
N GLN A 58 -12.28 22.22 2.13
CA GLN A 58 -12.25 22.70 0.76
C GLN A 58 -12.97 21.72 -0.20
N SER A 59 -12.82 20.42 -0.01
CA SER A 59 -13.47 19.36 -0.80
C SER A 59 -14.99 19.31 -0.62
N ASN A 60 -15.50 19.59 0.59
CA ASN A 60 -16.92 19.49 0.91
C ASN A 60 -17.66 20.82 0.85
N ASP A 61 -17.02 21.89 1.34
CA ASP A 61 -17.66 23.18 1.57
C ASP A 61 -17.03 24.31 0.75
N HIS A 62 -15.95 24.05 -0.01
CA HIS A 62 -15.17 25.08 -0.71
C HIS A 62 -14.64 26.19 0.23
N LEU A 63 -14.31 25.84 1.47
CA LEU A 63 -14.00 26.76 2.56
C LEU A 63 -12.98 27.86 2.20
N LEU A 64 -11.83 27.49 1.60
CA LEU A 64 -10.77 28.44 1.28
C LEU A 64 -11.24 29.45 0.22
N VAL A 65 -11.98 28.97 -0.77
CA VAL A 65 -12.59 29.82 -1.81
C VAL A 65 -13.65 30.73 -1.19
N GLN A 66 -14.47 30.22 -0.28
CA GLN A 66 -15.44 31.05 0.45
C GLN A 66 -14.77 32.14 1.27
N TRP A 67 -13.65 31.85 1.94
CA TRP A 67 -12.87 32.86 2.66
C TRP A 67 -12.30 33.91 1.71
N ALA A 68 -11.73 33.50 0.58
CA ALA A 68 -11.23 34.41 -0.43
C ALA A 68 -12.32 35.37 -0.95
N THR A 69 -13.53 34.84 -1.19
CA THR A 69 -14.70 35.62 -1.61
C THR A 69 -15.16 36.56 -0.50
N LYS A 70 -15.34 36.05 0.73
CA LYS A 70 -15.84 36.81 1.89
C LYS A 70 -14.94 38.01 2.22
N TYR A 71 -13.63 37.81 2.19
CA TYR A 71 -12.67 38.86 2.47
C TYR A 71 -12.25 39.67 1.24
N LYS A 72 -12.84 39.38 0.07
CA LYS A 72 -12.51 40.03 -1.22
C LYS A 72 -10.99 40.09 -1.46
N LEU A 73 -10.28 38.97 -1.23
CA LEU A 73 -8.82 38.95 -1.19
C LEU A 73 -8.17 39.34 -2.53
N PHE A 74 -8.86 39.10 -3.63
CA PHE A 74 -8.36 39.32 -4.99
C PHE A 74 -8.92 40.59 -5.65
N ASP A 75 -9.74 41.36 -4.93
CA ASP A 75 -10.30 42.60 -5.43
C ASP A 75 -9.22 43.71 -5.44
N ALA A 76 -9.05 44.38 -6.58
CA ALA A 76 -8.07 45.46 -6.75
C ALA A 76 -8.37 46.68 -5.86
N GLU A 77 -9.63 46.87 -5.46
CA GLU A 77 -10.03 47.96 -4.59
C GLU A 77 -9.72 47.68 -3.11
N ASN A 78 -9.50 46.40 -2.75
CA ASN A 78 -9.24 46.00 -1.38
C ASN A 78 -7.79 46.29 -0.96
N LYS A 79 -7.62 47.44 -0.29
CA LYS A 79 -6.32 47.89 0.24
C LYS A 79 -5.99 47.33 1.63
N GLY A 80 -6.75 46.37 2.15
CA GLY A 80 -6.48 45.72 3.43
C GLY A 80 -5.12 45.03 3.44
N LEU A 81 -4.49 44.94 4.62
CA LEU A 81 -3.16 44.35 4.79
C LEU A 81 -3.11 42.90 4.26
N LEU A 82 -4.11 42.09 4.61
CA LEU A 82 -4.19 40.70 4.16
C LEU A 82 -4.34 40.58 2.63
N ALA A 83 -5.19 41.39 2.02
CA ALA A 83 -5.38 41.40 0.56
C ALA A 83 -4.10 41.83 -0.16
N ARG A 84 -3.40 42.86 0.34
CA ARG A 84 -2.10 43.29 -0.20
C ARG A 84 -1.03 42.21 -0.11
N LEU A 85 -0.94 41.49 1.02
CA LEU A 85 0.00 40.38 1.17
C LEU A 85 -0.31 39.25 0.20
N VAL A 86 -1.59 38.86 0.10
CA VAL A 86 -2.05 37.80 -0.81
C VAL A 86 -1.81 38.16 -2.29
N GLN A 87 -2.19 39.36 -2.70
CA GLN A 87 -1.97 39.82 -4.07
C GLN A 87 -0.49 39.99 -4.39
N GLY A 88 0.30 40.51 -3.43
CA GLY A 88 1.76 40.61 -3.55
C GLY A 88 2.42 39.24 -3.71
N GLU A 89 1.97 38.25 -2.94
CA GLU A 89 2.46 36.88 -3.03
C GLU A 89 2.15 36.26 -4.40
N ILE A 90 0.92 36.39 -4.91
CA ILE A 90 0.58 35.91 -6.26
C ILE A 90 1.45 36.58 -7.33
N LYS A 91 1.63 37.90 -7.26
CA LYS A 91 2.49 38.63 -8.21
C LYS A 91 3.94 38.21 -8.11
N SER A 92 4.45 37.91 -6.91
CA SER A 92 5.81 37.38 -6.75
C SER A 92 5.97 36.03 -7.45
N GLN A 93 4.93 35.19 -7.43
CA GLN A 93 4.92 33.88 -8.08
C GLN A 93 4.75 33.92 -9.61
N ARG A 94 3.97 34.89 -10.11
CA ARG A 94 3.52 34.94 -11.51
C ARG A 94 4.19 36.05 -12.33
N GLY A 95 4.90 36.97 -11.68
CA GLY A 95 5.45 38.18 -12.27
C GLY A 95 4.50 39.38 -12.16
N GLU A 96 5.05 40.58 -12.36
CA GLU A 96 4.30 41.85 -12.23
C GLU A 96 3.16 42.02 -13.24
N GLY A 97 3.27 41.37 -14.41
CA GLY A 97 2.26 41.40 -15.48
C GLY A 97 1.06 40.46 -15.30
N TYR A 98 0.98 39.73 -14.18
CA TYR A 98 -0.14 38.82 -13.93
C TYR A 98 -1.41 39.59 -13.53
N ASP A 99 -2.46 39.46 -14.33
CA ASP A 99 -3.79 40.00 -14.02
C ASP A 99 -4.59 39.01 -13.18
N ILE A 100 -4.78 39.32 -11.90
CA ILE A 100 -5.49 38.50 -10.94
C ILE A 100 -6.99 38.37 -11.32
N ASN A 101 -7.59 39.42 -11.90
CA ASN A 101 -9.02 39.42 -12.23
C ASN A 101 -9.36 38.62 -13.49
N ALA A 102 -8.36 38.32 -14.32
CA ALA A 102 -8.53 37.54 -15.54
C ALA A 102 -8.78 36.04 -15.26
N TYR A 103 -8.51 35.57 -14.03
CA TYR A 103 -8.60 34.16 -13.65
C TYR A 103 -9.65 33.92 -12.56
N PRO A 104 -10.27 32.71 -12.52
CA PRO A 104 -11.22 32.36 -11.49
C PRO A 104 -10.65 32.47 -10.08
N ILE A 105 -11.52 32.78 -9.12
CA ILE A 105 -11.14 32.89 -7.71
C ILE A 105 -10.55 31.58 -7.17
N GLU A 106 -11.02 30.43 -7.66
CA GLU A 106 -10.53 29.10 -7.30
C GLU A 106 -9.05 28.92 -7.67
N PHE A 107 -8.65 29.40 -8.86
CA PHE A 107 -7.26 29.32 -9.31
C PHE A 107 -6.33 30.20 -8.48
N ASN A 108 -6.73 31.46 -8.25
CA ASN A 108 -5.95 32.39 -7.42
C ASN A 108 -5.86 31.91 -5.97
N THR A 109 -6.92 31.31 -5.43
CA THR A 109 -6.92 30.70 -4.09
C THR A 109 -5.95 29.52 -4.03
N TRP A 110 -5.94 28.68 -5.06
CA TRP A 110 -4.99 27.56 -5.17
C TRP A 110 -3.53 28.02 -5.22
N LEU A 111 -3.20 29.10 -5.92
CA LEU A 111 -1.82 29.64 -5.95
C LEU A 111 -1.31 30.05 -4.56
N ILE A 112 -2.18 30.60 -3.71
CA ILE A 112 -1.85 30.91 -2.31
C ILE A 112 -1.71 29.64 -1.48
N PHE A 113 -2.67 28.73 -1.62
CA PHE A 113 -2.62 27.44 -0.93
C PHE A 113 -1.34 26.65 -1.26
N ARG A 114 -0.94 26.63 -2.53
CA ARG A 114 0.31 26.04 -3.01
C ARG A 114 1.53 26.58 -2.26
N LYS A 115 1.65 27.90 -2.10
CA LYS A 115 2.78 28.50 -1.37
C LYS A 115 2.75 28.21 0.13
N PHE A 116 1.55 28.17 0.70
CA PHE A 116 1.38 27.76 2.08
C PHE A 116 1.86 26.31 2.28
N VAL A 117 1.53 25.39 1.37
CA VAL A 117 2.02 24.01 1.38
C VAL A 117 3.55 23.96 1.23
N ASP A 118 4.12 24.70 0.27
CA ASP A 118 5.58 24.77 0.04
C ASP A 118 6.34 25.12 1.32
N LEU A 119 5.90 26.19 2.00
CA LEU A 119 6.51 26.65 3.24
C LEU A 119 6.51 25.56 4.32
N ILE A 120 5.37 24.89 4.51
CA ILE A 120 5.22 23.85 5.54
C ILE A 120 6.11 22.65 5.21
N LEU A 121 6.10 22.19 3.97
CA LEU A 121 6.91 21.04 3.53
C LEU A 121 8.42 21.29 3.75
N MET A 122 8.90 22.48 3.39
CA MET A 122 10.30 22.84 3.55
C MET A 122 10.71 22.96 5.03
N LEU A 123 9.83 23.52 5.87
CA LEU A 123 10.05 23.61 7.31
C LEU A 123 10.12 22.23 7.98
N ASP A 124 9.21 21.32 7.61
CA ASP A 124 9.16 19.97 8.14
C ASP A 124 10.42 19.18 7.76
N PHE A 125 10.82 19.22 6.49
CA PHE A 125 12.04 18.55 6.04
C PHE A 125 13.28 19.12 6.71
N THR A 126 13.43 20.45 6.75
CA THR A 126 14.59 21.10 7.40
C THR A 126 14.70 20.70 8.87
N THR A 127 13.57 20.64 9.57
CA THR A 127 13.53 20.23 10.97
C THR A 127 13.94 18.78 11.13
N PHE A 128 13.43 17.90 10.28
CA PHE A 128 13.80 16.50 10.30
C PHE A 128 15.31 16.34 10.13
N ILE A 129 15.93 17.07 9.20
CA ILE A 129 17.39 17.07 9.03
C ILE A 129 18.12 17.62 10.26
N CYS A 130 17.62 18.65 10.92
CA CYS A 130 18.20 19.13 12.18
C CYS A 130 18.19 18.04 13.27
N VAL A 131 17.11 17.25 13.37
CA VAL A 131 17.03 16.12 14.31
C VAL A 131 18.01 15.02 13.92
N VAL A 132 18.10 14.68 12.63
CA VAL A 132 19.08 13.70 12.12
C VAL A 132 20.49 14.13 12.50
N TYR A 133 20.84 15.38 12.21
CA TYR A 133 22.16 15.94 12.53
C TYR A 133 22.43 15.89 14.05
N ALA A 134 21.48 16.34 14.87
CA ALA A 134 21.60 16.29 16.33
C ALA A 134 21.85 14.86 16.83
N CYS A 135 21.12 13.86 16.31
CA CYS A 135 21.34 12.45 16.67
C CYS A 135 22.68 11.89 16.18
N CYS A 136 23.20 12.37 15.04
CA CYS A 136 24.51 11.96 14.53
C CYS A 136 25.64 12.48 15.41
N ILE A 137 25.60 13.74 15.86
CA ILE A 137 26.66 14.32 16.70
C ILE A 137 26.56 13.91 18.17
N ASP A 138 25.40 13.41 18.59
CA ASP A 138 25.16 12.91 19.94
C ASP A 138 26.15 11.80 20.33
N ASN A 139 26.51 11.75 21.62
CA ASN A 139 27.47 10.81 22.19
C ASN A 139 28.77 10.66 21.36
N ASP A 140 29.41 11.79 21.02
CA ASP A 140 30.70 11.85 20.33
C ASP A 140 30.71 11.08 19.00
N TYR A 141 29.81 11.45 18.08
CA TYR A 141 29.69 10.83 16.75
C TYR A 141 29.41 9.32 16.82
N GLN A 142 28.49 8.92 17.72
CA GLN A 142 28.13 7.51 17.96
C GLN A 142 27.73 6.73 16.71
N PHE A 143 27.29 7.42 15.64
CA PHE A 143 26.92 6.79 14.39
C PHE A 143 28.14 6.25 13.61
N VAL A 144 29.37 6.68 13.92
CA VAL A 144 30.61 6.20 13.28
C VAL A 144 31.54 5.53 14.29
N LYS A 145 31.69 6.11 15.50
CA LYS A 145 32.64 5.63 16.48
C LYS A 145 32.21 4.29 17.11
N ASN A 146 33.22 3.55 17.60
CA ASN A 146 33.07 2.29 18.35
C ASN A 146 32.24 1.21 17.65
N GLN A 147 32.38 1.09 16.33
CA GLN A 147 31.66 0.09 15.52
C GLN A 147 32.57 -0.57 14.49
N PRO A 148 32.28 -1.83 14.11
CA PRO A 148 32.96 -2.47 12.99
C PRO A 148 32.81 -1.62 11.72
N GLY A 149 33.92 -1.36 11.02
CA GLY A 149 33.93 -0.49 9.83
C GLY A 149 32.95 -0.94 8.75
N TRP A 150 32.79 -2.26 8.56
CA TRP A 150 31.83 -2.82 7.59
C TRP A 150 30.37 -2.49 7.93
N LEU A 151 30.02 -2.44 9.23
CA LEU A 151 28.67 -2.13 9.68
C LEU A 151 28.36 -0.64 9.51
N THR A 152 29.34 0.21 9.80
CA THR A 152 29.23 1.65 9.53
C THR A 152 29.12 1.92 8.02
N ALA A 153 29.97 1.30 7.21
CA ALA A 153 29.95 1.44 5.76
C ALA A 153 28.61 0.95 5.18
N SER A 154 28.11 -0.21 5.60
CA SER A 154 26.84 -0.76 5.09
C SER A 154 25.64 0.13 5.44
N ARG A 155 25.60 0.70 6.65
CA ARG A 155 24.54 1.65 7.05
C ARG A 155 24.60 2.95 6.25
N ILE A 156 25.79 3.51 6.06
CA ILE A 156 25.97 4.76 5.31
C ILE A 156 25.62 4.55 3.83
N VAL A 157 26.17 3.51 3.21
CA VAL A 157 25.92 3.19 1.80
C VAL A 157 24.44 2.83 1.59
N GLY A 158 23.90 1.92 2.41
CA GLY A 158 22.50 1.52 2.35
C GLY A 158 21.56 2.70 2.54
N GLY A 159 21.80 3.54 3.55
CA GLY A 159 20.97 4.70 3.81
C GLY A 159 21.05 5.75 2.71
N SER A 160 22.24 5.95 2.13
CA SER A 160 22.43 6.85 0.99
C SER A 160 21.70 6.35 -0.25
N ILE A 161 21.72 5.04 -0.52
CA ILE A 161 20.94 4.43 -1.61
C ILE A 161 19.44 4.69 -1.41
N LEU A 162 18.92 4.54 -0.18
CA LEU A 162 17.51 4.81 0.10
C LEU A 162 17.16 6.29 -0.10
N ILE A 163 18.05 7.22 0.24
CA ILE A 163 17.84 8.67 0.03
C ILE A 163 17.87 9.00 -1.47
N LEU A 164 18.82 8.47 -2.23
CA LEU A 164 18.90 8.69 -3.68
C LEU A 164 17.69 8.10 -4.40
N PHE A 165 17.27 6.91 -4.00
CA PHE A 165 16.06 6.28 -4.52
C PHE A 165 14.81 7.10 -4.18
N ASN A 166 14.73 7.65 -2.97
CA ASN A 166 13.64 8.55 -2.57
C ASN A 166 13.58 9.81 -3.44
N TYR A 167 14.74 10.44 -3.68
CA TYR A 167 14.84 11.61 -4.54
C TYR A 167 14.37 11.29 -5.97
N TRP A 168 14.83 10.16 -6.53
CA TRP A 168 14.38 9.69 -7.85
C TRP A 168 12.87 9.49 -7.90
N VAL A 169 12.27 8.84 -6.90
CA VAL A 169 10.80 8.64 -6.80
C VAL A 169 10.07 9.98 -6.78
N LYS A 170 10.53 10.95 -5.98
CA LYS A 170 9.90 12.27 -5.85
C LYS A 170 10.00 13.08 -7.15
N VAL A 171 11.17 13.11 -7.78
CA VAL A 171 11.37 13.81 -9.06
C VAL A 171 10.54 13.15 -10.18
N ASN A 172 10.56 11.82 -10.26
CA ASN A 172 9.79 11.11 -11.27
C ASN A 172 8.28 11.31 -11.07
N ALA A 173 7.79 11.19 -9.84
CA ALA A 173 6.37 11.42 -9.53
C ALA A 173 5.93 12.85 -9.87
N HIS A 174 6.73 13.85 -9.48
CA HIS A 174 6.46 15.25 -9.80
C HIS A 174 6.45 15.49 -11.32
N ASN A 175 7.40 14.91 -12.06
CA ASN A 175 7.45 15.02 -13.51
C ASN A 175 6.23 14.40 -14.20
N THR A 176 5.62 13.36 -13.62
CA THR A 176 4.40 12.73 -14.15
C THR A 176 3.15 13.59 -13.89
N ILE A 177 2.93 14.04 -12.65
CA ILE A 177 1.66 14.66 -12.25
C ILE A 177 1.66 16.19 -12.34
N LYS A 178 2.85 16.81 -12.38
CA LYS A 178 3.10 18.26 -12.39
C LYS A 178 2.56 18.99 -11.14
N ASP A 179 2.84 20.28 -11.05
CA ASP A 179 2.42 21.17 -9.94
C ASP A 179 0.95 21.03 -9.56
N TYR A 180 0.07 20.96 -10.56
CA TYR A 180 -1.36 20.93 -10.33
C TYR A 180 -1.78 19.81 -9.37
N ALA A 181 -1.40 18.56 -9.65
CA ALA A 181 -1.74 17.43 -8.80
C ALA A 181 -0.79 17.30 -7.60
N TRP A 182 0.47 17.74 -7.71
CA TRP A 182 1.42 17.75 -6.57
C TRP A 182 0.92 18.60 -5.39
N TYR A 183 0.19 19.69 -5.69
CA TYR A 183 -0.36 20.61 -4.70
C TYR A 183 -1.89 20.54 -4.60
N TRP A 184 -2.49 19.36 -4.82
CA TRP A 184 -3.93 19.11 -4.62
C TRP A 184 -4.86 20.11 -5.33
N GLY A 185 -4.53 20.48 -6.57
CA GLY A 185 -5.30 21.46 -7.34
C GLY A 185 -6.73 21.01 -7.66
N ASP A 186 -6.97 19.70 -7.70
CA ASP A 186 -8.28 19.07 -7.87
C ASP A 186 -9.28 19.38 -6.74
N PHE A 187 -8.79 19.81 -5.57
CA PHE A 187 -9.64 20.36 -4.50
C PHE A 187 -10.20 21.75 -4.81
N PHE A 188 -9.66 22.46 -5.80
CA PHE A 188 -10.06 23.83 -6.15
C PHE A 188 -10.77 23.93 -7.50
N PHE A 189 -10.29 23.22 -8.52
CA PHE A 189 -10.87 23.17 -9.85
C PHE A 189 -10.46 21.87 -10.53
N ARG A 190 -11.13 21.45 -11.61
CA ARG A 190 -10.74 20.25 -12.37
C ARG A 190 -10.07 20.63 -13.67
N GLN A 191 -9.21 19.77 -14.22
CA GLN A 191 -8.71 19.91 -15.59
C GLN A 191 -9.52 19.03 -16.54
N ILE A 192 -10.06 19.61 -17.62
CA ILE A 192 -11.02 18.98 -18.55
C ILE A 192 -10.37 17.83 -19.34
N ASN A 193 -9.05 17.88 -19.58
CA ASN A 193 -8.34 16.85 -20.35
C ASN A 193 -7.62 15.81 -19.47
N ASN A 194 -7.77 15.87 -18.14
CA ASN A 194 -7.25 14.90 -17.18
C ASN A 194 -8.42 14.13 -16.55
N GLU A 195 -9.22 13.47 -17.38
CA GLU A 195 -10.35 12.65 -16.94
C GLU A 195 -9.90 11.35 -16.27
N GLU A 196 -8.67 10.89 -16.57
CA GLU A 196 -8.07 9.68 -16.00
C GLU A 196 -6.75 10.00 -15.28
N LEU A 197 -6.49 9.28 -14.18
CA LEU A 197 -5.21 9.34 -13.48
C LEU A 197 -4.08 8.85 -14.40
N ILE A 198 -3.04 9.68 -14.58
CA ILE A 198 -1.89 9.33 -15.42
C ILE A 198 -1.08 8.23 -14.72
N PHE A 199 -1.03 7.05 -15.33
CA PHE A 199 -0.24 5.92 -14.84
C PHE A 199 1.03 5.77 -15.67
N ASP A 200 2.02 6.62 -15.38
CA ASP A 200 3.33 6.62 -16.04
C ASP A 200 4.47 6.72 -15.02
N GLY A 201 5.63 6.16 -15.37
CA GLY A 201 6.81 6.09 -14.52
C GLY A 201 6.54 5.37 -13.20
N VAL A 202 6.89 6.00 -12.08
CA VAL A 202 6.74 5.42 -10.74
C VAL A 202 5.29 5.13 -10.35
N PHE A 203 4.31 5.81 -10.98
CA PHE A 203 2.88 5.54 -10.77
C PHE A 203 2.42 4.20 -11.36
N GLU A 204 3.20 3.58 -12.25
CA GLU A 204 2.92 2.20 -12.68
C GLU A 204 3.11 1.20 -11.54
N MET A 205 4.08 1.47 -10.65
CA MET A 205 4.52 0.57 -9.58
C MET A 205 3.92 0.88 -8.21
N PHE A 206 3.50 2.12 -7.98
CA PHE A 206 2.90 2.53 -6.71
C PHE A 206 1.74 3.50 -7.00
N PRO A 207 0.55 3.30 -6.40
CA PRO A 207 -0.59 4.17 -6.69
C PRO A 207 -0.39 5.57 -6.13
N HIS A 208 0.24 5.66 -4.95
CA HIS A 208 0.62 6.91 -4.30
C HIS A 208 2.12 6.88 -4.00
N PRO A 209 2.98 7.00 -5.03
CA PRO A 209 4.42 6.87 -4.89
C PRO A 209 4.97 7.94 -3.96
N MET A 210 4.37 9.14 -3.93
CA MET A 210 4.79 10.23 -3.06
C MET A 210 4.63 9.93 -1.56
N TYR A 211 3.62 9.15 -1.20
CA TYR A 211 3.27 8.86 0.20
C TYR A 211 3.76 7.50 0.68
N SER A 212 3.90 6.54 -0.22
CA SER A 212 4.35 5.19 0.09
C SER A 212 5.88 5.08 0.02
N VAL A 213 6.40 4.63 -1.12
CA VAL A 213 7.84 4.50 -1.39
C VAL A 213 8.58 5.85 -1.29
N GLY A 214 7.90 6.96 -1.53
CA GLY A 214 8.40 8.32 -1.38
C GLY A 214 8.70 8.76 0.06
N TYR A 215 8.54 7.88 1.07
CA TYR A 215 9.04 8.08 2.43
C TYR A 215 10.32 7.27 2.75
N VAL A 216 10.78 6.40 1.84
CA VAL A 216 11.93 5.51 2.07
C VAL A 216 13.22 6.24 2.46
N GLY A 217 13.40 7.50 2.02
CA GLY A 217 14.56 8.32 2.34
C GLY A 217 14.67 8.65 3.83
N TYR A 218 13.54 8.82 4.53
CA TYR A 218 13.51 9.06 5.98
C TYR A 218 14.08 7.88 6.76
N TYR A 219 13.80 6.65 6.30
CA TYR A 219 14.41 5.44 6.87
C TYR A 219 15.91 5.34 6.51
N GLY A 220 16.32 5.85 5.35
CA GLY A 220 17.73 6.00 4.98
C GLY A 220 18.48 6.89 5.97
N PHE A 221 17.90 8.03 6.36
CA PHE A 221 18.46 8.89 7.41
C PHE A 221 18.51 8.21 8.79
N ALA A 222 17.48 7.44 9.14
CA ALA A 222 17.48 6.65 10.38
C ALA A 222 18.63 5.62 10.40
N LEU A 223 18.90 4.98 9.26
CA LEU A 223 19.98 4.00 9.11
C LEU A 223 21.37 4.65 9.24
N ILE A 224 21.58 5.78 8.56
CA ILE A 224 22.82 6.56 8.63
C ILE A 224 23.07 7.02 10.07
N SER A 225 22.08 7.67 10.68
CA SER A 225 22.20 8.25 12.03
C SER A 225 22.29 7.22 13.15
N LYS A 226 22.02 5.94 12.89
CA LYS A 226 21.98 4.88 13.91
C LYS A 226 21.02 5.20 15.06
N SER A 227 19.94 5.93 14.78
CA SER A 227 19.09 6.50 15.83
C SER A 227 17.68 5.93 15.80
N TYR A 228 17.27 5.33 16.93
CA TYR A 228 15.87 4.92 17.13
C TYR A 228 14.93 6.11 17.18
N ILE A 229 15.38 7.29 17.62
CA ILE A 229 14.58 8.52 17.61
C ILE A 229 14.25 8.92 16.17
N VAL A 230 15.27 8.95 15.30
CA VAL A 230 15.08 9.26 13.88
C VAL A 230 14.18 8.20 13.22
N LEU A 231 14.37 6.91 13.54
CA LEU A 231 13.51 5.84 13.06
C LEU A 231 12.04 6.03 13.48
N LEU A 232 11.79 6.34 14.75
CA LEU A 232 10.44 6.57 15.27
C LEU A 232 9.77 7.78 14.62
N ILE A 233 10.51 8.87 14.41
CA ILE A 233 10.01 10.06 13.72
C ILE A 233 9.68 9.72 12.25
N ALA A 234 10.55 8.97 11.56
CA ALA A 234 10.31 8.52 10.19
C ALA A 234 9.03 7.66 10.08
N ILE A 235 8.87 6.69 10.99
CA ILE A 235 7.68 5.82 11.05
C ILE A 235 6.43 6.67 11.31
N PHE A 236 6.48 7.55 12.31
CA PHE A 236 5.33 8.36 12.70
C PHE A 236 4.93 9.34 11.59
N GLY A 237 5.91 9.99 10.95
CA GLY A 237 5.67 10.87 9.80
C GLY A 237 5.03 10.13 8.63
N HIS A 238 5.56 8.95 8.28
CA HIS A 238 4.99 8.11 7.23
C HIS A 238 3.58 7.62 7.58
N PHE A 239 3.35 7.21 8.83
CA PHE A 239 2.02 6.81 9.30
C PHE A 239 0.99 7.94 9.20
N LEU A 240 1.36 9.17 9.62
CA LEU A 240 0.48 10.33 9.48
C LEU A 240 0.19 10.67 8.00
N GLN A 241 1.16 10.49 7.11
CA GLN A 241 0.93 10.65 5.68
C GLN A 241 -0.06 9.62 5.14
N MET A 242 0.02 8.37 5.60
CA MET A 242 -0.92 7.33 5.20
C MET A 242 -2.33 7.59 5.75
N ILE A 243 -2.45 8.16 6.95
CA ILE A 243 -3.73 8.66 7.49
C ILE A 243 -4.29 9.76 6.59
N PHE A 244 -3.48 10.77 6.25
CA PHE A 244 -3.89 11.84 5.34
C PHE A 244 -4.40 11.28 4.01
N LEU A 245 -3.65 10.34 3.42
CA LEU A 245 -4.05 9.68 2.18
C LEU A 245 -5.40 8.94 2.33
N HIS A 246 -5.56 8.15 3.39
CA HIS A 246 -6.75 7.32 3.57
C HIS A 246 -8.02 8.14 3.88
N TYR A 247 -7.92 9.18 4.71
CA TYR A 247 -9.08 9.90 5.21
C TYR A 247 -9.40 11.20 4.45
N ILE A 248 -8.43 11.77 3.73
CA ILE A 248 -8.60 13.08 3.07
C ILE A 248 -8.51 12.92 1.55
N GLU A 249 -7.38 12.41 1.05
CA GLU A 249 -7.12 12.39 -0.39
C GLU A 249 -7.92 11.30 -1.11
N ASN A 250 -7.91 10.05 -0.64
CA ASN A 250 -8.66 8.96 -1.28
C ASN A 250 -10.17 9.24 -1.37
N PRO A 251 -10.86 9.70 -0.29
CA PRO A 251 -12.28 10.03 -0.39
C PRO A 251 -12.57 11.17 -1.37
N HIS A 252 -11.64 12.12 -1.53
CA HIS A 252 -11.77 13.18 -2.53
C HIS A 252 -11.56 12.63 -3.95
N ILE A 253 -10.53 11.81 -4.17
CA ILE A 253 -10.29 11.13 -5.44
C ILE A 253 -11.50 10.28 -5.82
N ASP A 254 -12.04 9.47 -4.91
CA ASP A 254 -13.21 8.64 -5.15
C ASP A 254 -14.46 9.48 -5.46
N LYS A 255 -14.60 10.67 -4.86
CA LYS A 255 -15.70 11.60 -5.14
C LYS A 255 -15.64 12.18 -6.55
N ILE A 256 -14.44 12.43 -7.10
CA ILE A 256 -14.24 13.09 -8.38
C ILE A 256 -14.00 12.11 -9.54
N TYR A 257 -13.21 11.07 -9.29
CA TYR A 257 -12.68 10.12 -10.26
C TYR A 257 -13.11 8.67 -10.00
N GLY A 258 -13.81 8.41 -8.89
CA GLY A 258 -14.19 7.06 -8.48
C GLY A 258 -15.31 6.45 -9.35
N PRO A 259 -15.51 5.13 -9.23
CA PRO A 259 -16.53 4.41 -9.99
C PRO A 259 -17.92 4.93 -9.65
N SER A 260 -18.80 4.91 -10.64
CA SER A 260 -20.20 5.29 -10.46
C SER A 260 -20.88 4.40 -9.43
N LYS A 261 -21.92 4.93 -8.78
CA LYS A 261 -22.73 4.18 -7.80
C LYS A 261 -23.25 2.84 -8.36
N ASN A 262 -23.53 2.78 -9.67
CA ASN A 262 -23.99 1.58 -10.36
C ASN A 262 -22.89 0.52 -10.46
N GLU A 263 -21.66 0.90 -10.79
CA GLU A 263 -20.52 -0.01 -10.86
C GLU A 263 -20.18 -0.58 -9.48
N ILE A 264 -20.22 0.26 -8.44
CA ILE A 264 -20.04 -0.20 -7.05
C ILE A 264 -21.08 -1.25 -6.68
N ASN A 265 -22.35 -1.03 -7.04
CA ASN A 265 -23.42 -2.00 -6.79
C ASN A 265 -23.23 -3.30 -7.57
N LEU A 266 -22.80 -3.22 -8.84
CA LEU A 266 -22.49 -4.40 -9.65
C LEU A 266 -21.37 -5.25 -9.04
N ILE A 267 -20.28 -4.61 -8.58
CA ILE A 267 -19.18 -5.28 -7.90
C ILE A 267 -19.68 -6.03 -6.66
N LYS A 268 -20.55 -5.41 -5.86
CA LYS A 268 -21.16 -6.05 -4.68
C LYS A 268 -21.99 -7.27 -5.06
N ILE A 269 -22.80 -7.19 -6.12
CA ILE A 269 -23.64 -8.31 -6.60
C ILE A 269 -22.76 -9.47 -7.06
N LEU A 270 -21.68 -9.20 -7.80
CA LEU A 270 -20.73 -10.23 -8.24
C LEU A 270 -20.08 -10.94 -7.04
N LYS A 271 -19.61 -10.17 -6.04
CA LYS A 271 -19.05 -10.74 -4.80
C LYS A 271 -20.06 -11.61 -4.04
N LEU A 272 -21.35 -11.26 -4.05
CA LEU A 272 -22.41 -12.08 -3.44
C LEU A 272 -22.66 -13.37 -4.23
N LYS A 273 -22.62 -13.32 -5.56
CA LYS A 273 -22.81 -14.50 -6.42
C LYS A 273 -21.75 -15.58 -6.15
N ASP A 274 -20.50 -15.16 -5.91
CA ASP A 274 -19.40 -16.09 -5.61
C ASP A 274 -19.60 -16.85 -4.29
N LEU A 275 -20.38 -16.31 -3.34
CA LEU A 275 -20.71 -17.00 -2.07
C LEU A 275 -21.61 -18.22 -2.26
N LYS A 276 -22.26 -18.39 -3.42
CA LYS A 276 -23.01 -19.61 -3.74
C LYS A 276 -22.15 -20.87 -3.58
N ASN A 277 -20.85 -20.75 -3.85
CA ASN A 277 -19.89 -21.84 -3.74
C ASN A 277 -19.52 -22.19 -2.28
N PHE A 278 -20.00 -21.42 -1.30
CA PHE A 278 -19.64 -21.53 0.12
C PHE A 278 -20.87 -21.52 1.02
N ASP A 279 -21.93 -22.24 0.62
CA ASP A 279 -23.22 -22.31 1.32
C ASP A 279 -23.85 -20.91 1.58
N ASN A 280 -23.62 -19.94 0.67
CA ASN A 280 -24.06 -18.54 0.78
C ASN A 280 -23.54 -17.80 2.01
N LEU A 281 -22.48 -18.31 2.64
CA LEU A 281 -21.82 -17.70 3.78
C LEU A 281 -20.37 -17.43 3.44
N LYS A 282 -19.78 -16.42 4.09
CA LYS A 282 -18.34 -16.20 3.97
C LYS A 282 -17.62 -17.41 4.60
N PRO A 283 -16.70 -18.07 3.88
CA PRO A 283 -15.91 -19.15 4.44
C PRO A 283 -14.91 -18.61 5.47
N LEU A 284 -14.52 -19.46 6.42
CA LEU A 284 -13.49 -19.16 7.39
C LEU A 284 -12.15 -18.96 6.66
N VAL A 285 -11.47 -17.83 6.91
CA VAL A 285 -10.11 -17.58 6.42
C VAL A 285 -9.25 -17.16 7.59
N GLY A 286 -8.27 -17.98 7.97
CA GLY A 286 -7.59 -17.75 9.25
C GLY A 286 -8.60 -17.88 10.39
N LEU A 287 -8.84 -16.77 11.09
CA LEU A 287 -9.91 -16.59 12.09
C LEU A 287 -11.02 -15.63 11.64
N LEU A 288 -10.93 -15.09 10.42
CA LEU A 288 -11.92 -14.17 9.87
C LEU A 288 -13.16 -14.92 9.39
N ASN A 289 -14.33 -14.29 9.52
CA ASN A 289 -15.64 -14.88 9.23
C ASN A 289 -16.01 -16.10 10.09
N PHE A 290 -15.38 -16.25 11.25
CA PHE A 290 -15.68 -17.33 12.19
C PHE A 290 -17.16 -17.37 12.57
N ASN A 291 -17.74 -18.57 12.54
CA ASN A 291 -19.13 -18.80 12.94
C ASN A 291 -19.24 -19.93 13.98
N TRP A 292 -19.74 -19.62 15.17
CA TRP A 292 -19.97 -20.57 16.26
C TRP A 292 -20.89 -21.74 15.89
N MET A 293 -21.83 -21.52 14.97
CA MET A 293 -22.78 -22.55 14.53
C MET A 293 -22.23 -23.42 13.40
N ARG A 294 -21.05 -23.09 12.85
CA ARG A 294 -20.39 -23.89 11.82
C ARG A 294 -19.40 -24.83 12.50
N ALA A 295 -19.72 -26.13 12.50
CA ALA A 295 -18.91 -27.15 13.18
C ALA A 295 -17.43 -27.15 12.72
N SER A 296 -17.18 -26.95 11.43
CA SER A 296 -15.82 -26.84 10.88
C SER A 296 -15.01 -25.71 11.52
N ASP A 297 -15.66 -24.59 11.85
CA ASP A 297 -14.99 -23.41 12.40
C ASP A 297 -14.64 -23.67 13.87
N VAL A 298 -15.59 -24.22 14.64
CA VAL A 298 -15.36 -24.62 16.03
C VAL A 298 -14.22 -25.64 16.14
N VAL A 299 -14.20 -26.67 15.29
CA VAL A 299 -13.11 -27.65 15.24
C VAL A 299 -11.78 -26.97 14.90
N ASN A 300 -11.78 -26.04 13.96
CA ASN A 300 -10.59 -25.25 13.62
C ASN A 300 -10.06 -24.44 14.81
N LEU A 301 -10.95 -23.80 15.57
CA LEU A 301 -10.58 -23.05 16.76
C LEU A 301 -9.97 -23.96 17.83
N VAL A 302 -10.59 -25.12 18.08
CA VAL A 302 -10.08 -26.12 19.03
C VAL A 302 -8.69 -26.59 18.61
N LEU A 303 -8.47 -26.92 17.33
CA LEU A 303 -7.16 -27.30 16.82
C LEU A 303 -6.14 -26.17 16.96
N SER A 304 -6.52 -24.94 16.64
CA SER A 304 -5.63 -23.78 16.72
C SER A 304 -5.18 -23.49 18.15
N ILE A 305 -6.12 -23.53 19.12
CA ILE A 305 -5.81 -23.39 20.55
C ILE A 305 -4.95 -24.57 21.05
N THR A 306 -5.27 -25.79 20.61
CA THR A 306 -4.53 -26.98 21.05
C THR A 306 -3.07 -26.93 20.63
N TYR A 307 -2.80 -26.63 19.36
CA TYR A 307 -1.44 -26.60 18.82
C TYR A 307 -0.69 -25.29 19.16
N GLY A 308 -1.41 -24.18 19.26
CA GLY A 308 -0.83 -22.87 19.56
C GLY A 308 -0.57 -22.60 21.03
N LEU A 309 -1.35 -23.19 21.94
CA LEU A 309 -1.28 -22.88 23.38
C LEU A 309 -1.18 -24.13 24.25
N ILE A 310 -2.13 -25.08 24.14
CA ILE A 310 -2.21 -26.21 25.07
C ILE A 310 -0.95 -27.08 25.00
N ILE A 311 -0.58 -27.57 23.81
CA ILE A 311 0.59 -28.42 23.63
C ILE A 311 1.88 -27.70 24.13
N PRO A 312 2.18 -26.45 23.72
CA PRO A 312 3.34 -25.71 24.22
C PRO A 312 3.41 -25.55 25.73
N ILE A 313 2.28 -25.29 26.40
CA ILE A 313 2.22 -25.12 27.87
C ILE A 313 2.66 -26.41 28.60
N PHE A 314 2.29 -27.58 28.07
CA PHE A 314 2.62 -28.87 28.69
C PHE A 314 3.87 -29.53 28.09
N ALA A 315 4.44 -28.97 27.03
CA ALA A 315 5.60 -29.54 26.37
C ALA A 315 6.85 -29.42 27.25
N LYS A 316 7.57 -30.53 27.43
CA LYS A 316 8.85 -30.56 28.16
C LYS A 316 10.08 -30.37 27.27
N SER A 317 9.89 -30.30 25.96
CA SER A 317 10.99 -30.27 24.99
C SER A 317 10.65 -29.40 23.78
N LEU A 318 11.44 -28.34 23.59
CA LEU A 318 11.42 -27.50 22.39
C LEU A 318 11.66 -28.32 21.11
N LYS A 319 12.51 -29.35 21.18
CA LYS A 319 12.79 -30.25 20.05
C LYS A 319 11.53 -30.99 19.59
N LEU A 320 10.69 -31.45 20.53
CA LEU A 320 9.42 -32.10 20.18
C LEU A 320 8.42 -31.11 19.56
N LEU A 321 8.34 -29.88 20.07
CA LEU A 321 7.52 -28.83 19.46
C LEU A 321 7.99 -28.48 18.05
N PHE A 322 9.30 -28.44 17.83
CA PHE A 322 9.88 -28.22 16.52
C PHE A 322 9.56 -29.36 15.55
N ILE A 323 9.75 -30.62 15.97
CA ILE A 323 9.38 -31.80 15.17
C ILE A 323 7.89 -31.77 14.83
N LEU A 324 7.03 -31.45 15.78
CA LEU A 324 5.58 -31.32 15.57
C LEU A 324 5.28 -30.25 14.52
N THR A 325 5.90 -29.08 14.63
CA THR A 325 5.72 -27.95 13.70
C THR A 325 6.17 -28.31 12.28
N VAL A 326 7.30 -29.00 12.14
CA VAL A 326 7.78 -29.47 10.84
C VAL A 326 6.85 -30.56 10.28
N ALA A 327 6.41 -31.50 11.11
CA ALA A 327 5.52 -32.57 10.71
C ALA A 327 4.17 -32.03 10.23
N THR A 328 3.54 -31.10 10.96
CA THR A 328 2.29 -30.48 10.53
C THR A 328 2.47 -29.70 9.23
N LYS A 329 3.60 -28.98 9.08
CA LYS A 329 3.89 -28.28 7.83
C LYS A 329 4.07 -29.22 6.64
N LEU A 330 4.83 -30.30 6.79
CA LEU A 330 5.05 -31.26 5.71
C LEU A 330 3.74 -31.95 5.34
N PHE A 331 2.92 -32.31 6.33
CA PHE A 331 1.60 -32.90 6.09
C PHE A 331 0.71 -31.95 5.29
N GLU A 332 0.56 -30.70 5.72
CA GLU A 332 -0.20 -29.68 4.97
C GLU A 332 0.33 -29.51 3.55
N SER A 333 1.66 -29.38 3.41
CA SER A 333 2.32 -29.16 2.12
C SER A 333 2.01 -30.30 1.16
N LEU A 334 2.24 -31.55 1.59
CA LEU A 334 2.00 -32.74 0.78
C LEU A 334 0.52 -32.91 0.46
N SER A 335 -0.37 -32.82 1.45
CA SER A 335 -1.81 -33.00 1.25
C SER A 335 -2.39 -31.99 0.27
N ILE A 336 -2.14 -30.69 0.46
CA ILE A 336 -2.70 -29.65 -0.41
C ILE A 336 -2.09 -29.73 -1.81
N ASN A 337 -0.77 -29.85 -1.93
CA ASN A 337 -0.10 -29.83 -3.22
C ASN A 337 -0.46 -31.07 -4.06
N ILE A 338 -0.50 -32.26 -3.46
CA ILE A 338 -0.90 -33.49 -4.16
C ILE A 338 -2.36 -33.39 -4.60
N LEU A 339 -3.27 -32.95 -3.73
CA LEU A 339 -4.68 -32.82 -4.09
C LEU A 339 -4.91 -31.81 -5.21
N LEU A 340 -4.21 -30.67 -5.21
CA LEU A 340 -4.27 -29.70 -6.31
C LEU A 340 -3.73 -30.27 -7.62
N VAL A 341 -2.62 -31.02 -7.59
CA VAL A 341 -2.08 -31.69 -8.79
C VAL A 341 -3.08 -32.71 -9.33
N LEU A 342 -3.60 -33.60 -8.48
CA LEU A 342 -4.61 -34.59 -8.87
C LEU A 342 -5.88 -33.90 -9.40
N GLN A 343 -6.33 -32.83 -8.75
CA GLN A 343 -7.48 -32.07 -9.19
C GLN A 343 -7.24 -31.37 -10.53
N SER A 344 -6.03 -30.87 -10.78
CA SER A 344 -5.65 -30.24 -12.04
C SER A 344 -5.65 -31.22 -13.22
N TYR A 345 -5.05 -32.40 -13.06
CA TYR A 345 -4.85 -33.37 -14.14
C TYR A 345 -6.00 -34.37 -14.32
N SER A 346 -6.53 -34.92 -13.23
CA SER A 346 -7.53 -35.99 -13.30
C SER A 346 -8.91 -35.58 -12.79
N LYS A 347 -9.06 -34.34 -12.27
CA LYS A 347 -10.28 -33.85 -11.60
C LYS A 347 -10.71 -34.76 -10.47
N PHE A 348 -9.73 -35.30 -9.73
CA PHE A 348 -9.92 -36.36 -8.74
C PHE A 348 -11.01 -36.04 -7.70
N VAL A 349 -10.93 -34.88 -7.06
CA VAL A 349 -11.87 -34.49 -6.00
C VAL A 349 -13.26 -34.27 -6.58
N THR A 350 -13.36 -33.58 -7.72
CA THR A 350 -14.65 -33.35 -8.39
C THR A 350 -15.29 -34.65 -8.84
N LYS A 351 -14.54 -35.58 -9.45
CA LYS A 351 -15.05 -36.89 -9.89
C LYS A 351 -15.52 -37.71 -8.71
N TRP A 352 -14.75 -37.74 -7.62
CA TRP A 352 -15.15 -38.43 -6.40
C TRP A 352 -16.41 -37.80 -5.76
N SER A 353 -16.53 -36.47 -5.74
CA SER A 353 -17.74 -35.80 -5.26
C SER A 353 -18.96 -36.17 -6.11
N LEU A 354 -18.83 -36.10 -7.43
CA LEU A 354 -19.92 -36.44 -8.35
C LEU A 354 -20.32 -37.92 -8.27
N SER A 355 -19.37 -38.84 -8.02
CA SER A 355 -19.69 -40.26 -7.83
C SER A 355 -20.42 -40.55 -6.51
N ASN A 356 -20.47 -39.58 -5.59
CA ASN A 356 -21.19 -39.67 -4.31
C ASN A 356 -22.37 -38.67 -4.25
N ASP A 357 -22.86 -38.21 -5.40
CA ASP A 357 -23.98 -37.25 -5.53
C ASP A 357 -23.76 -35.91 -4.78
N ILE A 358 -22.49 -35.52 -4.59
CA ILE A 358 -22.12 -34.23 -3.99
C ILE A 358 -21.95 -33.18 -5.11
N PRO A 359 -22.70 -32.06 -5.08
CA PRO A 359 -22.56 -30.97 -6.05
C PRO A 359 -21.16 -30.37 -6.09
N ILE A 360 -20.76 -29.83 -7.24
CA ILE A 360 -19.42 -29.24 -7.45
C ILE A 360 -19.19 -28.06 -6.50
N GLU A 361 -20.20 -27.21 -6.28
CA GLU A 361 -20.13 -26.10 -5.34
C GLU A 361 -19.83 -26.60 -3.91
N LYS A 362 -20.47 -27.69 -3.49
CA LYS A 362 -20.22 -28.29 -2.17
C LYS A 362 -18.85 -28.93 -2.08
N SER A 363 -18.36 -29.51 -3.18
CA SER A 363 -16.99 -30.03 -3.30
C SER A 363 -15.94 -28.94 -3.06
N LEU A 364 -16.13 -27.76 -3.68
CA LEU A 364 -15.26 -26.60 -3.46
C LEU A 364 -15.33 -26.09 -2.02
N ASN A 365 -16.52 -26.05 -1.41
CA ASN A 365 -16.65 -25.67 -0.01
C ASN A 365 -15.91 -26.64 0.94
N ASN A 366 -16.03 -27.95 0.71
CA ASN A 366 -15.31 -28.95 1.49
C ASN A 366 -13.78 -28.82 1.32
N TRP A 367 -13.32 -28.53 0.11
CA TRP A 367 -11.93 -28.20 -0.15
C TRP A 367 -11.49 -26.95 0.62
N ALA A 368 -12.29 -25.88 0.61
CA ALA A 368 -11.98 -24.64 1.33
C ALA A 368 -11.84 -24.89 2.85
N VAL A 369 -12.72 -25.70 3.42
CA VAL A 369 -12.63 -26.13 4.83
C VAL A 369 -11.33 -26.90 5.10
N LEU A 370 -11.00 -27.90 4.26
CA LEU A 370 -9.76 -28.67 4.41
C LEU A 370 -8.51 -27.79 4.28
N TYR A 371 -8.45 -26.97 3.23
CA TYR A 371 -7.37 -26.04 2.95
C TYR A 371 -7.13 -25.11 4.12
N ASN A 372 -8.17 -24.42 4.59
CA ASN A 372 -8.06 -23.49 5.71
C ASN A 372 -7.63 -24.20 7.00
N SER A 373 -8.16 -25.41 7.25
CA SER A 373 -7.82 -26.17 8.46
C SER A 373 -6.36 -26.56 8.53
N LEU A 374 -5.81 -27.04 7.42
CA LEU A 374 -4.41 -27.41 7.34
C LEU A 374 -3.50 -26.18 7.46
N ILE A 375 -3.82 -25.08 6.77
CA ILE A 375 -3.06 -23.82 6.89
C ILE A 375 -3.07 -23.32 8.33
N ASN A 376 -4.24 -23.22 8.97
CA ASN A 376 -4.37 -22.78 10.37
C ASN A 376 -3.57 -23.66 11.34
N LEU A 377 -3.59 -24.98 11.12
CA LEU A 377 -2.84 -25.93 11.94
C LEU A 377 -1.32 -25.66 11.87
N THR A 378 -0.79 -25.36 10.69
CA THR A 378 0.64 -25.06 10.51
C THR A 378 1.05 -23.75 11.19
N TYR A 379 0.26 -22.68 11.02
CA TYR A 379 0.53 -21.40 11.67
C TYR A 379 0.34 -21.50 13.20
N SER A 380 -0.63 -22.27 13.67
CA SER A 380 -0.83 -22.51 15.10
C SER A 380 0.32 -23.31 15.71
N SER A 381 0.85 -24.31 15.00
CA SER A 381 2.02 -25.08 15.45
C SER A 381 3.27 -24.19 15.52
N LEU A 382 3.50 -23.34 14.51
CA LEU A 382 4.61 -22.38 14.50
C LEU A 382 4.50 -21.36 15.65
N PHE A 383 3.29 -20.83 15.87
CA PHE A 383 3.03 -19.97 17.02
C PHE A 383 3.31 -20.72 18.33
N GLY A 384 2.85 -21.96 18.44
CA GLY A 384 3.07 -22.82 19.60
C GLY A 384 4.55 -23.11 19.87
N LEU A 385 5.37 -23.34 18.84
CA LEU A 385 6.83 -23.44 18.98
C LEU A 385 7.41 -22.19 19.65
N ASN A 386 6.97 -21.01 19.22
CA ASN A 386 7.45 -19.73 19.75
C ASN A 386 6.91 -19.42 21.15
N VAL A 387 5.70 -19.88 21.49
CA VAL A 387 5.20 -19.90 22.88
C VAL A 387 6.06 -20.82 23.74
N GLY A 388 6.43 -22.00 23.22
CA GLY A 388 7.36 -22.91 23.90
C GLY A 388 8.70 -22.24 24.21
N TYR A 389 9.28 -21.55 23.23
CA TYR A 389 10.50 -20.76 23.43
C TYR A 389 10.34 -19.65 24.46
N PHE A 390 9.19 -18.97 24.49
CA PHE A 390 8.90 -17.95 25.49
C PHE A 390 8.79 -18.53 26.91
N LEU A 391 8.16 -19.69 27.07
CA LEU A 391 7.95 -20.34 28.36
C LEU A 391 9.21 -21.01 28.93
N GLN A 392 9.99 -21.68 28.07
CA GLN A 392 11.16 -22.47 28.49
C GLN A 392 12.48 -21.70 28.40
N GLY A 393 12.50 -20.58 27.64
CA GLY A 393 13.70 -19.85 27.29
C GLY A 393 14.56 -20.56 26.23
N THR A 394 15.49 -19.83 25.63
CA THR A 394 16.56 -20.42 24.80
C THR A 394 17.86 -19.64 24.99
N SER A 395 18.98 -20.36 24.94
CA SER A 395 20.32 -19.79 25.01
C SER A 395 20.99 -19.63 23.64
N SER A 396 20.41 -20.20 22.57
CA SER A 396 21.05 -20.29 21.25
C SER A 396 20.37 -19.41 20.20
N TYR A 397 20.56 -18.10 20.30
CA TYR A 397 20.17 -17.16 19.24
C TYR A 397 21.27 -17.06 18.18
N LEU A 398 20.89 -17.09 16.90
CA LEU A 398 21.78 -16.77 15.78
C LEU A 398 22.20 -15.30 15.80
N VAL A 399 21.30 -14.43 16.26
CA VAL A 399 21.53 -12.98 16.41
C VAL A 399 20.90 -12.52 17.72
N SER A 400 21.72 -12.16 18.71
CA SER A 400 21.25 -11.63 19.99
C SER A 400 20.94 -10.13 19.95
N ASP A 401 21.70 -9.37 19.15
CA ASP A 401 21.67 -7.91 19.14
C ASP A 401 20.36 -7.32 18.59
N TYR A 402 20.17 -6.02 18.84
CA TYR A 402 19.09 -5.19 18.26
C TYR A 402 17.67 -5.73 18.47
N PHE A 403 17.37 -6.26 19.67
CA PHE A 403 16.07 -6.86 19.99
C PHE A 403 14.88 -5.98 19.58
N TYR A 404 14.88 -4.70 19.91
CA TYR A 404 13.78 -3.79 19.57
C TYR A 404 13.59 -3.61 18.05
N LEU A 405 14.68 -3.57 17.28
CA LEU A 405 14.61 -3.48 15.82
C LEU A 405 14.06 -4.77 15.23
N ARG A 406 14.53 -5.92 15.73
CA ARG A 406 14.07 -7.25 15.32
C ARG A 406 12.58 -7.44 15.60
N LEU A 407 12.14 -7.04 16.80
CA LEU A 407 10.74 -7.05 17.20
C LEU A 407 9.90 -6.17 16.26
N PHE A 408 10.33 -4.94 16.04
CA PHE A 408 9.63 -3.99 15.17
C PHE A 408 9.49 -4.51 13.74
N LEU A 409 10.61 -4.88 13.09
CA LEU A 409 10.60 -5.39 11.71
C LEU A 409 9.81 -6.70 11.60
N GLY A 410 9.91 -7.57 12.60
CA GLY A 410 9.16 -8.82 12.61
C GLY A 410 7.65 -8.62 12.71
N LEU A 411 7.19 -7.71 13.57
CA LEU A 411 5.79 -7.32 13.66
C LEU A 411 5.31 -6.66 12.36
N CYS A 412 6.13 -5.80 11.73
CA CYS A 412 5.81 -5.23 10.42
C CYS A 412 5.60 -6.32 9.36
N LEU A 413 6.46 -7.33 9.29
CA LEU A 413 6.31 -8.42 8.33
C LEU A 413 5.06 -9.28 8.57
N ILE A 414 4.72 -9.56 9.84
CA ILE A 414 3.48 -10.26 10.21
C ILE A 414 2.25 -9.45 9.78
N TYR A 415 2.27 -8.14 10.05
CA TYR A 415 1.22 -7.24 9.60
C TYR A 415 1.13 -7.19 8.07
N THR A 416 2.27 -7.05 7.37
CA THR A 416 2.34 -7.02 5.91
C THR A 416 1.77 -8.28 5.28
N GLN A 417 2.13 -9.46 5.78
CA GLN A 417 1.53 -10.72 5.30
C GLN A 417 0.01 -10.72 5.47
N SER A 418 -0.48 -10.33 6.65
CA SER A 418 -1.91 -10.31 6.95
C SER A 418 -2.66 -9.34 6.03
N TRP A 419 -2.10 -8.15 5.81
CA TRP A 419 -2.67 -7.13 4.94
C TRP A 419 -2.68 -7.56 3.47
N ILE A 420 -1.60 -8.18 2.98
CA ILE A 420 -1.52 -8.67 1.60
C ILE A 420 -2.51 -9.81 1.37
N ASN A 421 -2.63 -10.75 2.30
CA ASN A 421 -3.61 -11.84 2.20
C ASN A 421 -5.05 -11.31 2.13
N LEU A 422 -5.40 -10.34 2.98
CA LEU A 422 -6.70 -9.65 2.94
C LEU A 422 -6.92 -8.94 1.59
N SER A 423 -5.90 -8.22 1.12
CA SER A 423 -5.97 -7.51 -0.16
C SER A 423 -6.16 -8.48 -1.34
N ILE A 424 -5.52 -9.65 -1.32
CA ILE A 424 -5.73 -10.70 -2.33
C ILE A 424 -7.19 -11.16 -2.30
N ILE A 425 -7.73 -11.50 -1.13
CA ILE A 425 -9.12 -11.95 -0.98
C ILE A 425 -10.11 -10.89 -1.47
N ASP A 426 -9.85 -9.61 -1.20
CA ASP A 426 -10.71 -8.53 -1.67
C ASP A 426 -10.74 -8.38 -3.20
N LEU A 427 -9.66 -8.81 -3.88
CA LEU A 427 -9.47 -8.70 -5.34
C LEU A 427 -9.95 -9.93 -6.11
N ILE A 428 -9.55 -11.13 -5.70
CA ILE A 428 -9.90 -12.38 -6.39
C ILE A 428 -11.10 -13.11 -5.75
N GLY A 429 -11.59 -12.60 -4.62
CA GLY A 429 -12.67 -13.21 -3.85
C GLY A 429 -12.25 -14.50 -3.14
N TYR A 430 -13.20 -15.07 -2.38
CA TYR A 430 -13.01 -16.40 -1.77
C TYR A 430 -12.88 -17.50 -2.82
N PHE A 431 -13.50 -17.32 -3.99
CA PHE A 431 -13.37 -18.24 -5.11
C PHE A 431 -11.91 -18.40 -5.53
N GLY A 432 -11.20 -17.30 -5.81
CA GLY A 432 -9.78 -17.35 -6.16
C GLY A 432 -8.90 -17.82 -4.99
N TRP A 433 -9.13 -17.30 -3.78
CA TRP A 433 -8.34 -17.64 -2.58
C TRP A 433 -8.31 -19.15 -2.28
N PHE A 434 -9.41 -19.85 -2.53
CA PHE A 434 -9.53 -21.30 -2.33
C PHE A 434 -9.30 -22.13 -3.60
N TYR A 435 -8.57 -21.60 -4.59
CA TYR A 435 -8.24 -22.33 -5.83
C TYR A 435 -9.49 -22.76 -6.62
N GLY A 436 -10.54 -21.94 -6.64
CA GLY A 436 -11.83 -22.25 -7.25
C GLY A 436 -11.74 -22.68 -8.72
N ASP A 437 -10.80 -22.12 -9.49
CA ASP A 437 -10.52 -22.49 -10.88
C ASP A 437 -10.13 -23.97 -11.07
N PHE A 438 -9.59 -24.61 -10.04
CA PHE A 438 -9.30 -26.04 -10.07
C PHE A 438 -10.58 -26.89 -10.09
N PHE A 439 -11.68 -26.37 -9.57
CA PHE A 439 -12.94 -27.08 -9.38
C PHE A 439 -14.01 -26.66 -10.40
N ILE A 440 -14.19 -25.36 -10.62
CA ILE A 440 -15.27 -24.80 -11.43
C ILE A 440 -14.73 -24.36 -12.80
N PRO A 441 -15.29 -24.85 -13.92
CA PRO A 441 -14.86 -24.45 -15.25
C PRO A 441 -15.04 -22.94 -15.51
N LYS A 442 -14.14 -22.36 -16.31
CA LYS A 442 -14.17 -20.94 -16.74
C LYS A 442 -15.52 -20.50 -17.33
N SER A 443 -16.26 -21.40 -17.99
CA SER A 443 -17.59 -21.10 -18.54
C SER A 443 -18.65 -20.79 -17.50
N GLN A 444 -18.49 -21.31 -16.28
CA GLN A 444 -19.40 -21.11 -15.15
C GLN A 444 -18.90 -20.04 -14.17
N SER A 445 -17.64 -19.61 -14.32
CA SER A 445 -17.04 -18.56 -13.51
C SER A 445 -17.57 -17.17 -13.89
N SER A 446 -17.79 -16.34 -12.87
CA SER A 446 -18.09 -14.91 -13.01
C SER A 446 -16.88 -14.12 -13.54
N ILE A 447 -15.67 -14.66 -13.39
CA ILE A 447 -14.40 -14.03 -13.75
C ILE A 447 -13.89 -14.64 -15.07
N LYS A 448 -13.85 -13.82 -16.13
CA LYS A 448 -13.36 -14.24 -17.44
C LYS A 448 -11.87 -13.97 -17.66
N HIS A 449 -11.31 -13.04 -16.90
CA HIS A 449 -9.94 -12.59 -17.02
C HIS A 449 -9.26 -12.47 -15.67
N LEU A 450 -7.96 -12.76 -15.63
CA LEU A 450 -7.16 -12.59 -14.42
C LEU A 450 -7.11 -11.10 -14.02
N THR A 451 -7.37 -10.82 -12.74
CA THR A 451 -7.37 -9.45 -12.24
C THR A 451 -5.97 -8.86 -12.24
N LYS A 452 -5.88 -7.58 -12.62
CA LYS A 452 -4.67 -6.75 -12.51
C LYS A 452 -4.87 -5.56 -11.58
N ALA A 453 -5.97 -5.56 -10.83
CA ALA A 453 -6.27 -4.52 -9.87
C ALA A 453 -5.54 -4.77 -8.54
N GLY A 454 -5.47 -3.73 -7.71
CA GLY A 454 -4.87 -3.78 -6.37
C GLY A 454 -3.43 -4.31 -6.38
N VAL A 455 -3.11 -5.28 -5.52
CA VAL A 455 -1.74 -5.78 -5.33
C VAL A 455 -1.17 -6.42 -6.61
N TYR A 456 -2.02 -7.08 -7.42
CA TYR A 456 -1.62 -7.72 -8.69
C TYR A 456 -1.23 -6.72 -9.80
N ARG A 457 -1.52 -5.42 -9.60
CA ARG A 457 -1.02 -4.36 -10.47
C ARG A 457 0.50 -4.25 -10.39
N TYR A 458 1.06 -4.45 -9.21
CA TYR A 458 2.45 -4.14 -8.88
C TYR A 458 3.31 -5.39 -8.92
N LEU A 459 2.84 -6.44 -8.24
CA LEU A 459 3.59 -7.67 -8.08
C LEU A 459 3.01 -8.76 -8.96
N ASN A 460 3.88 -9.41 -9.75
CA ASN A 460 3.56 -10.70 -10.33
C ASN A 460 3.54 -11.72 -9.17
N ASN A 461 2.38 -12.35 -8.92
CA ASN A 461 2.18 -13.35 -7.86
C ASN A 461 2.59 -12.85 -6.45
N PRO A 462 1.93 -11.84 -5.87
CA PRO A 462 2.29 -11.26 -4.57
C PRO A 462 2.39 -12.29 -3.44
N GLU A 463 1.53 -13.29 -3.48
CA GLU A 463 1.52 -14.47 -2.63
C GLU A 463 2.86 -15.20 -2.55
N GLN A 464 3.69 -15.20 -3.60
CA GLN A 464 4.93 -15.99 -3.67
C GLN A 464 5.96 -15.63 -2.59
N ILE A 465 6.09 -14.34 -2.31
CA ILE A 465 7.05 -13.83 -1.33
C ILE A 465 6.30 -13.27 -0.12
N PHE A 466 5.27 -12.45 -0.37
CA PHE A 466 4.57 -11.75 0.70
C PHE A 466 3.49 -12.58 1.38
N GLY A 467 3.02 -13.66 0.77
CA GLY A 467 2.06 -14.58 1.39
C GLY A 467 2.63 -15.35 2.60
N VAL A 468 3.95 -15.36 2.79
CA VAL A 468 4.66 -16.04 3.89
C VAL A 468 5.66 -15.14 4.62
N CYS A 469 5.70 -13.84 4.35
CA CYS A 469 6.72 -12.96 4.92
C CYS A 469 6.58 -12.76 6.44
N GLY A 470 5.39 -12.96 7.01
CA GLY A 470 5.17 -13.02 8.46
C GLY A 470 5.93 -14.15 9.15
N VAL A 471 6.19 -15.27 8.47
CA VAL A 471 7.07 -16.34 8.99
C VAL A 471 8.52 -15.86 9.07
N MET A 472 8.97 -15.06 8.09
CA MET A 472 10.26 -14.37 8.19
C MET A 472 10.27 -13.41 9.38
N GLY A 473 9.14 -12.73 9.64
CA GLY A 473 8.97 -11.87 10.79
C GLY A 473 9.09 -12.59 12.14
N VAL A 474 8.50 -13.78 12.25
CA VAL A 474 8.67 -14.67 13.42
C VAL A 474 10.13 -15.05 13.63
N PHE A 475 10.84 -15.41 12.55
CA PHE A 475 12.28 -15.67 12.60
C PHE A 475 13.08 -14.44 13.05
N LEU A 476 12.77 -13.24 12.56
CA LEU A 476 13.46 -12.03 13.02
C LEU A 476 13.27 -11.78 14.52
N ILE A 477 12.05 -11.93 15.02
CA ILE A 477 11.73 -11.78 16.46
C ILE A 477 12.54 -12.80 17.28
N HIS A 478 12.56 -14.05 16.85
CA HIS A 478 13.20 -15.15 17.56
C HIS A 478 14.14 -15.95 16.64
N PRO A 479 15.38 -15.47 16.41
CA PRO A 479 16.28 -15.97 15.38
C PRO A 479 17.01 -17.24 15.85
N THR A 480 16.29 -18.35 15.85
CA THR A 480 16.84 -19.69 16.12
C THR A 480 17.00 -20.48 14.83
N VAL A 481 17.79 -21.55 14.87
CA VAL A 481 17.97 -22.46 13.73
C VAL A 481 16.65 -23.13 13.36
N GLU A 482 15.81 -23.45 14.36
CA GLU A 482 14.50 -24.03 14.19
C GLU A 482 13.55 -23.08 13.46
N ASN A 483 13.46 -21.80 13.88
CA ASN A 483 12.63 -20.82 13.20
C ASN A 483 13.15 -20.49 11.79
N LEU A 484 14.48 -20.48 11.58
CA LEU A 484 15.06 -20.35 10.25
C LEU A 484 14.65 -21.53 9.34
N THR A 485 14.70 -22.75 9.89
CA THR A 485 14.29 -23.97 9.17
C THR A 485 12.80 -23.89 8.80
N CYS A 486 11.93 -23.51 9.75
CA CYS A 486 10.51 -23.28 9.47
C CYS A 486 10.31 -22.20 8.39
N CYS A 487 11.03 -21.08 8.46
CA CYS A 487 10.98 -20.03 7.45
C CYS A 487 11.30 -20.56 6.05
N ILE A 488 12.42 -21.28 5.90
CA ILE A 488 12.83 -21.87 4.62
C ILE A 488 11.77 -22.86 4.12
N LEU A 489 11.24 -23.72 5.00
CA LEU A 489 10.19 -24.69 4.64
C LEU A 489 8.92 -24.02 4.11
N TRP A 490 8.45 -22.94 4.76
CA TRP A 490 7.29 -22.19 4.27
C TRP A 490 7.55 -21.52 2.93
N MET A 491 8.72 -20.87 2.78
CA MET A 491 9.11 -20.22 1.53
C MET A 491 9.20 -21.21 0.37
N VAL A 492 9.88 -22.35 0.57
CA VAL A 492 10.04 -23.38 -0.45
C VAL A 492 8.69 -23.99 -0.83
N ASN A 493 7.83 -24.33 0.14
CA ASN A 493 6.51 -24.86 -0.17
C ASN A 493 5.66 -23.85 -0.96
N ASN A 494 5.68 -22.59 -0.56
CA ASN A 494 4.93 -21.55 -1.23
C ASN A 494 5.42 -21.32 -2.66
N PHE A 495 6.75 -21.27 -2.85
CA PHE A 495 7.38 -21.22 -4.15
C PHE A 495 6.94 -22.40 -5.04
N VAL A 496 6.94 -23.62 -4.48
CA VAL A 496 6.55 -24.83 -5.21
C VAL A 496 5.07 -24.80 -5.60
N ARG A 497 4.19 -24.47 -4.66
CA ARG A 497 2.74 -24.40 -4.91
C ARG A 497 2.41 -23.43 -6.03
N ILE A 498 2.99 -22.23 -5.99
CA ILE A 498 2.66 -21.18 -6.96
C ILE A 498 3.28 -21.48 -8.32
N ASN A 499 4.58 -21.79 -8.38
CA ASN A 499 5.27 -21.91 -9.67
C ASN A 499 5.03 -23.24 -10.38
N PHE A 500 4.92 -24.35 -9.63
CA PHE A 500 4.82 -25.69 -10.23
C PHE A 500 3.42 -26.29 -10.21
N ILE A 501 2.47 -25.71 -9.48
CA ILE A 501 1.10 -26.26 -9.40
C ILE A 501 0.10 -25.25 -9.94
N GLU A 502 0.02 -24.08 -9.30
CA GLU A 502 -0.94 -23.04 -9.66
C GLU A 502 -0.66 -22.46 -11.04
N LYS A 503 0.55 -21.96 -11.29
CA LYS A 503 0.92 -21.37 -12.58
C LYS A 503 0.69 -22.34 -13.75
N ILE A 504 1.09 -23.60 -13.60
CA ILE A 504 0.87 -24.63 -14.63
C ILE A 504 -0.63 -24.83 -14.90
N HIS A 505 -1.44 -24.86 -13.83
CA HIS A 505 -2.89 -24.97 -13.96
C HIS A 505 -3.52 -23.74 -14.63
N MET A 506 -3.12 -22.53 -14.21
CA MET A 506 -3.63 -21.29 -14.78
C MET A 506 -3.28 -21.17 -16.27
N VAL A 507 -2.06 -21.55 -16.67
CA VAL A 507 -1.68 -21.57 -18.10
C VAL A 507 -2.58 -22.51 -18.91
N ARG A 508 -3.01 -23.64 -18.34
CA ARG A 508 -3.93 -24.57 -19.00
C ARG A 508 -5.33 -23.98 -19.20
N ILE A 509 -5.83 -23.19 -18.25
CA ILE A 509 -7.20 -22.63 -18.29
C ILE A 509 -7.27 -21.30 -19.05
N TYR A 510 -6.33 -20.40 -18.77
CA TYR A 510 -6.33 -19.02 -19.25
C TYR A 510 -5.40 -18.80 -20.44
N GLY A 511 -4.47 -19.73 -20.68
CA GLY A 511 -3.47 -19.60 -21.72
C GLY A 511 -2.24 -18.80 -21.26
N GLU A 512 -1.11 -19.08 -21.88
CA GLU A 512 0.19 -18.54 -21.48
C GLU A 512 0.27 -17.02 -21.59
N LYS A 513 -0.33 -16.44 -22.64
CA LYS A 513 -0.35 -14.99 -22.87
C LYS A 513 -1.08 -14.22 -21.77
N GLU A 514 -2.11 -14.80 -21.18
CA GLU A 514 -2.89 -14.16 -20.13
C GLU A 514 -2.14 -14.22 -18.78
N VAL A 515 -1.56 -15.38 -18.46
CA VAL A 515 -0.83 -15.62 -17.20
C VAL A 515 0.51 -14.88 -17.13
N ASN A 516 1.28 -14.87 -18.23
CA ASN A 516 2.59 -14.22 -18.27
C ASN A 516 2.51 -12.73 -18.63
N ARG A 517 1.32 -12.12 -18.61
CA ARG A 517 1.18 -10.70 -18.89
C ARG A 517 1.75 -9.91 -17.73
N ASP A 518 2.86 -9.22 -17.96
CA ASP A 518 3.62 -8.50 -16.92
C ASP A 518 2.79 -7.46 -16.12
N SER A 519 3.07 -7.38 -14.81
CA SER A 519 2.68 -6.30 -13.89
C SER A 519 3.55 -5.04 -14.09
N GLY A 520 3.17 -3.92 -13.48
CA GLY A 520 3.83 -2.61 -13.65
C GLY A 520 5.35 -2.64 -13.37
N VAL A 521 5.78 -3.32 -12.30
CA VAL A 521 7.21 -3.39 -11.93
C VAL A 521 8.07 -4.10 -12.99
N THR A 522 7.50 -5.11 -13.68
CA THR A 522 8.25 -5.92 -14.65
C THR A 522 8.33 -5.24 -16.02
N LYS A 523 7.43 -4.30 -16.32
CA LYS A 523 7.49 -3.50 -17.55
C LYS A 523 8.65 -2.51 -17.53
N LEU A 524 8.85 -1.83 -16.40
CA LEU A 524 9.89 -0.80 -16.24
C LEU A 524 11.31 -1.35 -16.29
N SER A 525 11.54 -2.55 -15.75
CA SER A 525 12.85 -3.21 -15.81
C SER A 525 13.26 -3.68 -17.21
N ARG A 526 12.33 -3.68 -18.18
CA ARG A 526 12.58 -3.98 -19.58
C ARG A 526 12.61 -2.75 -20.48
N SER A 527 12.09 -1.61 -20.02
CA SER A 527 12.09 -0.34 -20.75
C SER A 527 13.26 0.58 -20.37
N THR A 528 14.10 0.15 -19.43
CA THR A 528 15.43 0.70 -19.13
C THR A 528 16.49 -0.23 -19.67
#